data_AF-A0A2D6BLN2-F1
#
_entry.id   AF-A0A2D6BLN2-F1
#
_cell.length_a   1.000
_cell.length_b   1.000
_cell.length_c   1.000
_cell.angle_alpha   90.00
_cell.angle_beta   90.00
_cell.angle_gamma   90.00
#
_symmetry.space_group_name_H-M   'P 1'
#
loop_
_entity.id
_entity.type
_entity.pdbx_description
1 polymer ?
#
loop_
_entity_poly.entity_id
_entity_poly.type
_entity_poly.pdbx_seq_one_letter_code
_entity_poly.pdbx_strand_id
1 'polypeptide(L)'
;MNFLGHAVVAAAQDDAPEFVLGAMLPDLAAMAGFRFREVRAAEPAAGVTLHHRTDAVFHSSRDFVQLARETMAGLTGAGMRRGPARAVAHVGVELMLDGWWVREHGVPGSYRRALDAASDVEPHLVWRGEVEDASLTRGCTRIAELDVAGGYADPAFVAQRLTRIFARRPRLALRGEEPQMVRDWTLDARSAIDASAPRLLREIGEGLGMASWYPPAP
;
A
#
# COMPACT_ATOMS: atom_id res chain seq x y z
N MET A 1 2.99 3.74 -2.73
CA MET A 1 3.08 2.32 -2.30
C MET A 1 1.74 1.99 -1.67
N ASN A 2 1.59 0.86 -0.99
CA ASN A 2 0.43 0.67 -0.11
C ASN A 2 0.91 0.59 1.35
N PHE A 3 0.00 0.42 2.29
CA PHE A 3 0.26 0.71 3.70
C PHE A 3 1.51 0.00 4.27
N LEU A 4 1.84 -1.21 3.82
CA LEU A 4 3.01 -1.93 4.32
C LEU A 4 4.31 -1.27 3.83
N GLY A 5 4.40 -0.93 2.54
CA GLY A 5 5.52 -0.17 2.01
C GLY A 5 5.73 1.17 2.72
N HIS A 6 4.65 1.86 3.11
CA HIS A 6 4.76 3.07 3.93
C HIS A 6 5.30 2.80 5.34
N ALA A 7 4.85 1.72 5.98
CA ALA A 7 5.37 1.32 7.29
C ALA A 7 6.87 1.02 7.24
N VAL A 8 7.31 0.35 6.17
CA VAL A 8 8.70 0.00 5.91
C VAL A 8 9.58 1.24 5.73
N VAL A 9 9.14 2.20 4.90
CA VAL A 9 9.88 3.45 4.69
C VAL A 9 9.95 4.25 5.98
N ALA A 10 8.84 4.35 6.70
CA ALA A 10 8.79 5.07 7.97
C ALA A 10 9.75 4.48 8.99
N ALA A 11 9.70 3.17 9.21
CA ALA A 11 10.55 2.48 10.18
C ALA A 11 12.06 2.58 9.87
N ALA A 12 12.43 2.88 8.63
CA ALA A 12 13.82 3.13 8.26
C ALA A 12 14.29 4.58 8.53
N GLN A 13 13.38 5.50 8.80
CA GLN A 13 13.70 6.85 9.28
C GLN A 13 13.57 6.96 10.79
N ASP A 14 12.47 6.45 11.33
CA ASP A 14 12.17 6.41 12.76
C ASP A 14 11.20 5.23 13.02
N ASP A 15 11.53 4.37 13.99
CA ASP A 15 10.75 3.17 14.30
C ASP A 15 9.73 3.36 15.45
N ALA A 16 9.51 4.60 15.88
CA ALA A 16 8.44 5.01 16.78
C ALA A 16 7.06 4.54 16.25
N PRO A 17 6.29 3.76 17.04
CA PRO A 17 5.03 3.18 16.58
C PRO A 17 4.01 4.19 16.04
N GLU A 18 3.87 5.35 16.69
CA GLU A 18 2.93 6.39 16.30
C GLU A 18 3.34 7.09 15.00
N PHE A 19 4.64 7.26 14.78
CA PHE A 19 5.19 7.78 13.52
C PHE A 19 4.92 6.83 12.36
N VAL A 20 5.25 5.54 12.55
CA VAL A 20 5.01 4.49 11.56
C VAL A 20 3.52 4.34 11.28
N LEU A 21 2.67 4.35 12.31
CA LEU A 21 1.21 4.34 12.15
C LEU A 21 0.76 5.57 11.37
N GLY A 22 1.27 6.76 11.70
CA GLY A 22 1.04 8.00 10.97
C GLY A 22 1.29 7.87 9.47
N ALA A 23 2.39 7.22 9.08
CA ALA A 23 2.70 6.97 7.67
C ALA A 23 1.75 5.97 6.99
N MET A 24 1.12 5.08 7.75
CA MET A 24 0.12 4.13 7.27
C MET A 24 -1.30 4.72 7.24
N LEU A 25 -1.58 5.74 8.06
CA LEU A 25 -2.94 6.26 8.30
C LEU A 25 -3.74 6.60 7.03
N PRO A 26 -3.18 7.28 6.01
CA PRO A 26 -3.97 7.63 4.82
C PRO A 26 -4.49 6.40 4.07
N ASP A 27 -3.68 5.34 3.94
CA ASP A 27 -4.07 4.09 3.30
C ASP A 27 -5.04 3.29 4.18
N LEU A 28 -4.77 3.22 5.49
CA LEU A 28 -5.67 2.58 6.45
C LEU A 28 -7.06 3.21 6.43
N ALA A 29 -7.14 4.54 6.37
CA ALA A 29 -8.40 5.27 6.28
C ALA A 29 -9.20 4.84 5.03
N ALA A 30 -8.53 4.81 3.87
CA ALA A 30 -9.15 4.35 2.63
C ALA A 30 -9.61 2.89 2.70
N MET A 31 -8.81 2.00 3.32
CA MET A 31 -9.12 0.57 3.46
C MET A 31 -10.26 0.29 4.46
N ALA A 32 -10.25 0.99 5.59
CA ALA A 32 -11.25 0.86 6.65
C ALA A 32 -12.52 1.66 6.34
N GLY A 33 -12.50 2.53 5.32
CA GLY A 33 -13.66 3.27 4.84
C GLY A 33 -13.98 4.51 5.67
N PHE A 34 -13.04 5.01 6.47
CA PHE A 34 -13.19 6.26 7.20
C PHE A 34 -12.39 7.38 6.55
N ARG A 35 -12.63 8.61 7.00
CA ARG A 35 -11.85 9.79 6.58
C ARG A 35 -11.53 10.63 7.80
N PHE A 36 -10.30 11.12 7.86
CA PHE A 36 -9.89 12.14 8.81
C PHE A 36 -9.50 13.40 8.05
N ARG A 37 -9.59 14.53 8.73
CA ARG A 37 -9.18 15.86 8.26
C ARG A 37 -7.77 16.20 8.72
N GLU A 38 -7.43 15.83 9.95
CA GLU A 38 -6.22 16.29 10.62
C GLU A 38 -5.81 15.27 11.70
N VAL A 39 -4.51 15.23 11.99
CA VAL A 39 -3.92 14.54 13.14
C VAL A 39 -3.24 15.61 14.01
N ARG A 40 -3.65 15.74 15.28
CA ARG A 40 -3.19 16.81 16.17
C ARG A 40 -1.90 16.51 16.92
N ALA A 41 -1.58 15.22 17.11
CA ALA A 41 -0.33 14.82 17.75
C ALA A 41 0.83 14.93 16.75
N ALA A 42 1.95 15.49 17.20
CA ALA A 42 3.09 15.79 16.34
C ALA A 42 3.67 14.55 15.64
N GLU A 43 3.84 13.46 16.39
CA GLU A 43 4.46 12.23 15.91
C GLU A 43 3.70 11.56 14.75
N PRO A 44 2.41 11.19 14.90
CA PRO A 44 1.64 10.63 13.77
C PRO A 44 1.40 11.65 12.65
N ALA A 45 1.36 12.96 12.93
CA ALA A 45 1.29 13.98 11.88
C ALA A 45 2.58 14.07 11.04
N ALA A 46 3.75 13.89 11.66
CA ALA A 46 5.02 13.76 10.95
C ALA A 46 5.03 12.49 10.08
N GLY A 47 4.47 11.38 10.58
CA GLY A 47 4.25 10.17 9.80
C GLY A 47 3.38 10.39 8.55
N VAL A 48 2.24 11.08 8.70
CA VAL A 48 1.36 11.44 7.55
C VAL A 48 2.11 12.32 6.54
N THR A 49 2.95 13.24 7.03
CA THR A 49 3.79 14.07 6.16
C THR A 49 4.80 13.22 5.38
N LEU A 50 5.43 12.25 6.04
CA LEU A 50 6.31 11.29 5.37
C LEU A 50 5.55 10.47 4.33
N HIS A 51 4.34 9.98 4.64
CA HIS A 51 3.50 9.26 3.67
C HIS A 51 3.36 10.03 2.36
N HIS A 52 2.98 11.30 2.42
CA HIS A 52 2.80 12.12 1.21
C HIS A 52 4.11 12.34 0.44
N ARG A 53 5.24 12.50 1.13
CA ARG A 53 6.56 12.59 0.49
C ARG A 53 6.93 11.29 -0.20
N THR A 54 6.73 10.17 0.49
CA THR A 54 6.99 8.82 -0.02
C THR A 54 6.16 8.55 -1.26
N ASP A 55 4.88 8.90 -1.26
CA ASP A 55 4.02 8.76 -2.43
C ASP A 55 4.45 9.64 -3.60
N ALA A 56 4.80 10.91 -3.33
CA ALA A 56 5.29 11.81 -4.36
C ALA A 56 6.54 11.25 -5.05
N VAL A 57 7.51 10.73 -4.28
CA VAL A 57 8.71 10.11 -4.82
C VAL A 57 8.37 8.83 -5.56
N PHE A 58 7.62 7.92 -4.94
CA PHE A 58 7.22 6.63 -5.52
C PHE A 58 6.47 6.79 -6.84
N HIS A 59 5.48 7.67 -6.93
CA HIS A 59 4.71 7.88 -8.15
C HIS A 59 5.49 8.61 -9.24
N SER A 60 6.61 9.26 -8.89
CA SER A 60 7.55 9.86 -9.85
C SER A 60 8.70 8.92 -10.25
N SER A 61 8.82 7.76 -9.60
CA SER A 61 9.92 6.81 -9.81
C SER A 61 9.84 6.20 -11.22
N ARG A 62 11.01 5.96 -11.82
CA ARG A 62 11.08 5.51 -13.22
C ARG A 62 10.56 4.08 -13.32
N ASP A 63 11.00 3.22 -12.40
CA ASP A 63 10.60 1.80 -12.38
C ASP A 63 9.09 1.65 -12.12
N PHE A 64 8.49 2.45 -11.21
CA PHE A 64 7.03 2.38 -11.00
C PHE A 64 6.25 2.82 -12.23
N VAL A 65 6.64 3.96 -12.82
CA VAL A 65 5.98 4.50 -14.02
C VAL A 65 6.09 3.51 -15.18
N GLN A 66 7.23 2.87 -15.34
CA GLN A 66 7.44 1.85 -16.36
C GLN A 66 6.56 0.62 -16.13
N LEU A 67 6.60 0.03 -14.93
CA LEU A 67 5.78 -1.13 -14.57
C LEU A 67 4.28 -0.87 -14.75
N ALA A 68 3.79 0.30 -14.32
CA ALA A 68 2.40 0.68 -14.48
C ALA A 68 2.03 0.85 -15.97
N ARG A 69 2.91 1.43 -16.79
CA ARG A 69 2.68 1.57 -18.23
C ARG A 69 2.63 0.22 -18.94
N GLU A 70 3.59 -0.66 -18.65
CA GLU A 70 3.67 -2.00 -19.23
C GLU A 70 2.48 -2.86 -18.82
N THR A 71 2.11 -2.83 -17.53
CA THR A 71 0.92 -3.53 -17.02
C THR A 71 -0.35 -3.02 -17.69
N MET A 72 -0.52 -1.69 -17.80
CA MET A 72 -1.69 -1.12 -18.46
C MET A 72 -1.76 -1.55 -19.93
N ALA A 73 -0.63 -1.46 -20.65
CA ALA A 73 -0.55 -1.86 -22.05
C ALA A 73 -0.90 -3.34 -22.23
N GLY A 74 -0.29 -4.23 -21.43
CA GLY A 74 -0.54 -5.68 -21.47
C GLY A 74 -2.00 -6.03 -21.21
N LEU A 75 -2.60 -5.50 -20.15
CA LEU A 75 -4.00 -5.76 -19.81
C LEU A 75 -4.96 -5.23 -20.88
N THR A 76 -4.72 -4.03 -21.42
CA THR A 76 -5.55 -3.51 -22.51
C THR A 76 -5.38 -4.28 -23.81
N GLY A 77 -4.16 -4.74 -24.12
CA GLY A 77 -3.88 -5.60 -25.27
C GLY A 77 -4.57 -6.96 -25.17
N ALA A 78 -4.74 -7.47 -23.96
CA ALA A 78 -5.52 -8.68 -23.65
C ALA A 78 -7.05 -8.45 -23.66
N GLY A 79 -7.52 -7.24 -23.95
CA GLY A 79 -8.95 -6.92 -24.08
C GLY A 79 -9.61 -6.33 -22.83
N MET A 80 -8.87 -6.09 -21.75
CA MET A 80 -9.42 -5.42 -20.56
C MET A 80 -9.79 -3.96 -20.87
N ARG A 81 -10.90 -3.47 -20.29
CA ARG A 81 -11.27 -2.06 -20.43
C ARG A 81 -10.22 -1.14 -19.81
N ARG A 82 -9.98 0.01 -20.46
CA ARG A 82 -8.95 0.99 -20.07
C ARG A 82 -9.04 1.44 -18.60
N GLY A 83 -10.26 1.63 -18.06
CA GLY A 83 -10.46 2.09 -16.69
C GLY A 83 -9.95 1.09 -15.64
N PRO A 84 -10.51 -0.14 -15.60
CA PRO A 84 -9.99 -1.24 -14.80
C PRO A 84 -8.50 -1.52 -15.03
N ALA A 85 -8.03 -1.58 -16.29
CA ALA A 85 -6.63 -1.84 -16.59
C ALA A 85 -5.69 -0.81 -15.96
N ARG A 86 -6.03 0.49 -16.04
CA ARG A 86 -5.28 1.55 -15.36
C ARG A 86 -5.30 1.39 -13.83
N ALA A 87 -6.43 0.99 -13.26
CA ALA A 87 -6.57 0.81 -11.82
C ALA A 87 -5.74 -0.39 -11.32
N VAL A 88 -5.75 -1.51 -12.04
CA VAL A 88 -4.91 -2.68 -11.78
C VAL A 88 -3.44 -2.32 -11.95
N ALA A 89 -3.08 -1.62 -13.01
CA ALA A 89 -1.71 -1.21 -13.27
C ALA A 89 -1.11 -0.29 -12.19
N HIS A 90 -1.95 0.48 -11.50
CA HIS A 90 -1.50 1.36 -10.44
C HIS A 90 -1.55 0.66 -9.08
N VAL A 91 -2.76 0.32 -8.61
CA VAL A 91 -2.99 -0.27 -7.29
C VAL A 91 -2.45 -1.70 -7.22
N GLY A 92 -2.60 -2.48 -8.30
CA GLY A 92 -2.09 -3.84 -8.33
C GLY A 92 -0.57 -3.89 -8.20
N VAL A 93 0.15 -3.01 -8.90
CA VAL A 93 1.62 -2.93 -8.77
C VAL A 93 2.03 -2.58 -7.34
N GLU A 94 1.35 -1.63 -6.69
CA GLU A 94 1.57 -1.30 -5.28
C GLU A 94 1.37 -2.52 -4.35
N LEU A 95 0.28 -3.27 -4.52
CA LEU A 95 0.02 -4.47 -3.71
C LEU A 95 1.05 -5.59 -3.97
N MET A 96 1.48 -5.77 -5.22
CA MET A 96 2.50 -6.76 -5.57
C MET A 96 3.87 -6.38 -5.02
N LEU A 97 4.19 -5.08 -4.90
CA LEU A 97 5.41 -4.61 -4.27
C LEU A 97 5.42 -4.83 -2.75
N ASP A 98 4.30 -4.57 -2.07
CA ASP A 98 4.12 -4.97 -0.66
C ASP A 98 4.31 -6.49 -0.50
N GLY A 99 3.75 -7.27 -1.43
CA GLY A 99 3.91 -8.73 -1.48
C GLY A 99 5.34 -9.20 -1.68
N TRP A 100 6.09 -8.55 -2.59
CA TRP A 100 7.51 -8.78 -2.77
C TRP A 100 8.27 -8.56 -1.45
N TRP A 101 8.00 -7.46 -0.75
CA TRP A 101 8.66 -7.18 0.53
C TRP A 101 8.43 -8.30 1.54
N VAL A 102 7.18 -8.74 1.71
CA VAL A 102 6.83 -9.80 2.65
C VAL A 102 7.53 -11.11 2.32
N ARG A 103 7.66 -11.46 1.04
CA ARG A 103 8.35 -12.70 0.66
C ARG A 103 9.85 -12.64 0.91
N GLU A 104 10.49 -11.51 0.66
CA GLU A 104 11.96 -11.39 0.77
C GLU A 104 12.41 -11.08 2.20
N HIS A 105 11.60 -10.37 2.99
CA HIS A 105 11.99 -9.85 4.30
C HIS A 105 11.01 -10.18 5.45
N GLY A 106 9.86 -10.79 5.14
CA GLY A 106 8.78 -10.97 6.10
C GLY A 106 8.02 -9.69 6.43
N VAL A 107 7.04 -9.81 7.33
CA VAL A 107 6.31 -8.65 7.87
C VAL A 107 7.16 -8.03 8.98
N PRO A 108 7.55 -6.73 8.89
CA PRO A 108 8.42 -6.11 9.87
C PRO A 108 7.72 -5.97 11.23
N GLY A 109 8.48 -6.10 12.32
CA GLY A 109 7.95 -5.94 13.68
C GLY A 109 7.39 -4.53 13.96
N SER A 110 7.97 -3.50 13.34
CA SER A 110 7.50 -2.11 13.43
C SER A 110 6.07 -1.93 12.92
N TYR A 111 5.67 -2.65 11.87
CA TYR A 111 4.31 -2.65 11.36
C TYR A 111 3.31 -3.14 12.42
N ARG A 112 3.62 -4.22 13.14
CA ARG A 112 2.73 -4.74 14.20
C ARG A 112 2.61 -3.76 15.36
N ARG A 113 3.75 -3.24 15.84
CA ARG A 113 3.76 -2.22 16.90
C ARG A 113 2.95 -0.98 16.52
N ALA A 114 3.04 -0.55 15.26
CA ALA A 114 2.27 0.57 14.75
C ALA A 114 0.76 0.29 14.78
N LEU A 115 0.31 -0.91 14.41
CA LEU A 115 -1.11 -1.28 14.55
C LEU A 115 -1.57 -1.28 16.01
N ASP A 116 -0.73 -1.74 16.94
CA ASP A 116 -1.04 -1.77 18.37
C ASP A 116 -1.15 -0.36 18.97
N ALA A 117 -0.45 0.64 18.42
CA ALA A 117 -0.50 2.05 18.84
C ALA A 117 -1.79 2.79 18.39
N ALA A 118 -2.74 2.09 17.76
CA ALA A 118 -3.96 2.71 17.24
C ALA A 118 -4.80 3.41 18.31
N SER A 119 -4.91 2.82 19.51
CA SER A 119 -5.66 3.41 20.63
C SER A 119 -5.06 4.71 21.14
N ASP A 120 -3.74 4.87 20.98
CA ASP A 120 -3.01 6.05 21.44
C ASP A 120 -3.10 7.19 20.42
N VAL A 121 -3.16 6.85 19.12
CA VAL A 121 -3.28 7.84 18.03
C VAL A 121 -4.72 8.29 17.79
N GLU A 122 -5.70 7.40 17.98
CA GLU A 122 -7.12 7.67 17.67
C GLU A 122 -7.70 8.93 18.35
N PRO A 123 -7.43 9.22 19.64
CA PRO A 123 -7.89 10.46 20.30
C PRO A 123 -7.39 11.75 19.65
N HIS A 124 -6.30 11.68 18.86
CA HIS A 124 -5.71 12.83 18.19
C HIS A 124 -6.23 13.05 16.77
N LEU A 125 -7.12 12.19 16.27
CA LEU A 125 -7.73 12.32 14.95
C LEU A 125 -8.92 13.29 14.95
N VAL A 126 -8.93 14.19 13.98
CA VAL A 126 -10.10 15.00 13.65
C VAL A 126 -10.80 14.33 12.48
N TRP A 127 -11.94 13.69 12.72
CA TRP A 127 -12.70 12.98 11.69
C TRP A 127 -13.34 13.93 10.66
N ARG A 128 -13.59 13.40 9.45
CA ARG A 128 -14.30 14.13 8.38
C ARG A 128 -15.63 13.44 8.07
N GLY A 129 -16.74 14.11 8.40
CA GLY A 129 -18.11 13.63 8.19
C GLY A 129 -18.73 13.09 9.49
N GLU A 130 -19.92 12.49 9.39
CA GLU A 130 -20.56 11.81 10.53
C GLU A 130 -19.77 10.56 10.93
N VAL A 131 -19.58 10.40 12.23
CA VAL A 131 -18.53 9.55 12.85
C VAL A 131 -19.10 8.25 13.42
N GLU A 132 -20.41 7.98 13.25
CA GLU A 132 -21.14 7.01 14.08
C GLU A 132 -20.44 5.64 14.23
N ASP A 133 -19.69 5.19 13.22
CA ASP A 133 -18.93 3.92 13.29
C ASP A 133 -17.42 4.02 12.99
N ALA A 134 -16.85 5.21 12.76
CA ALA A 134 -15.44 5.33 12.42
C ALA A 134 -14.57 5.00 13.64
N SER A 135 -13.69 4.00 13.51
CA SER A 135 -12.68 3.73 14.53
C SER A 135 -11.39 3.22 13.90
N LEU A 136 -10.30 3.92 14.22
CA LEU A 136 -8.95 3.53 13.82
C LEU A 136 -8.58 2.21 14.51
N THR A 137 -8.79 2.12 15.83
CA THR A 137 -8.47 0.92 16.61
C THR A 137 -9.16 -0.31 16.04
N ARG A 138 -10.49 -0.28 15.81
CA ARG A 138 -11.20 -1.41 15.20
C ARG A 138 -10.69 -1.76 13.80
N GLY A 139 -10.30 -0.76 13.01
CA GLY A 139 -9.71 -0.95 11.69
C GLY A 139 -8.38 -1.69 11.76
N CYS A 140 -7.47 -1.24 12.62
CA CYS A 140 -6.17 -1.86 12.86
C CYS A 140 -6.29 -3.28 13.39
N THR A 141 -7.17 -3.53 14.38
CA THR A 141 -7.44 -4.88 14.90
C THR A 141 -7.87 -5.82 13.79
N ARG A 142 -8.85 -5.43 12.96
CA ARG A 142 -9.33 -6.26 11.85
C ARG A 142 -8.23 -6.54 10.81
N ILE A 143 -7.37 -5.56 10.54
CA ILE A 143 -6.26 -5.72 9.59
C ILE A 143 -5.20 -6.69 10.14
N ALA A 144 -4.92 -6.63 11.44
CA ALA A 144 -4.02 -7.57 12.12
C ALA A 144 -4.58 -9.00 12.12
N GLU A 145 -5.86 -9.18 12.47
CA GLU A 145 -6.53 -10.49 12.52
C GLU A 145 -6.60 -11.18 11.15
N LEU A 146 -6.78 -10.41 10.08
CA LEU A 146 -6.86 -10.93 8.71
C LEU A 146 -5.49 -11.17 8.06
N ASP A 147 -4.39 -10.87 8.75
CA ASP A 147 -3.02 -10.90 8.23
C ASP A 147 -2.91 -10.31 6.82
N VAL A 148 -3.46 -9.11 6.63
CA VAL A 148 -3.54 -8.50 5.29
C VAL A 148 -2.16 -8.32 4.66
N ALA A 149 -1.16 -7.98 5.48
CA ALA A 149 0.22 -7.86 5.05
C ALA A 149 0.76 -9.21 4.56
N GLY A 150 0.67 -10.27 5.38
CA GLY A 150 1.08 -11.62 4.98
C GLY A 150 0.41 -12.11 3.70
N GLY A 151 -0.88 -11.81 3.54
CA GLY A 151 -1.66 -12.16 2.36
C GLY A 151 -1.10 -11.59 1.04
N TYR A 152 -0.41 -10.44 1.05
CA TYR A 152 0.14 -9.87 -0.20
C TYR A 152 1.24 -10.72 -0.83
N ALA A 153 1.87 -11.63 -0.08
CA ALA A 153 2.81 -12.60 -0.64
C ALA A 153 2.16 -13.60 -1.62
N ASP A 154 0.83 -13.77 -1.56
CA ASP A 154 0.06 -14.66 -2.43
C ASP A 154 -0.60 -13.88 -3.60
N PRO A 155 -0.22 -14.14 -4.87
CA PRO A 155 -0.86 -13.54 -6.04
C PRO A 155 -2.38 -13.73 -6.11
N ALA A 156 -2.91 -14.85 -5.61
CA ALA A 156 -4.35 -15.10 -5.61
C ALA A 156 -5.08 -14.20 -4.61
N PHE A 157 -4.47 -13.95 -3.45
CA PHE A 157 -4.97 -12.98 -2.47
C PHE A 157 -4.97 -11.56 -3.06
N VAL A 158 -3.91 -11.14 -3.74
CA VAL A 158 -3.82 -9.82 -4.41
C VAL A 158 -4.95 -9.67 -5.43
N ALA A 159 -5.17 -10.66 -6.30
CA ALA A 159 -6.24 -10.60 -7.30
C ALA A 159 -7.65 -10.51 -6.67
N GLN A 160 -7.90 -11.29 -5.61
CA GLN A 160 -9.14 -11.20 -4.83
C GLN A 160 -9.30 -9.83 -4.16
N ARG A 161 -8.21 -9.25 -3.66
CA ARG A 161 -8.22 -7.93 -3.02
C ARG A 161 -8.55 -6.84 -4.04
N LEU A 162 -7.93 -6.84 -5.21
CA LEU A 162 -8.22 -5.90 -6.30
C LEU A 162 -9.69 -5.98 -6.72
N THR A 163 -10.22 -7.19 -6.88
CA THR A 163 -11.64 -7.42 -7.20
C THR A 163 -12.55 -6.75 -6.18
N ARG A 164 -12.28 -6.94 -4.87
CA ARG A 164 -13.05 -6.30 -3.78
C ARG A 164 -12.92 -4.78 -3.76
N ILE A 165 -11.71 -4.25 -3.96
CA ILE A 165 -11.45 -2.80 -4.01
C ILE A 165 -12.26 -2.15 -5.15
N PHE A 166 -12.28 -2.77 -6.33
CA PHE A 166 -12.92 -2.20 -7.50
C PHE A 166 -14.43 -2.43 -7.57
N ALA A 167 -14.96 -3.46 -6.89
CA ALA A 167 -16.41 -3.73 -6.85
C ALA A 167 -17.23 -2.52 -6.37
N ARG A 168 -16.69 -1.71 -5.45
CA ARG A 168 -17.34 -0.50 -4.91
C ARG A 168 -17.27 0.71 -5.84
N ARG A 169 -16.58 0.61 -6.98
CA ARG A 169 -16.31 1.71 -7.92
C ARG A 169 -16.88 1.33 -9.29
N PRO A 170 -18.14 1.72 -9.63
CA PRO A 170 -18.83 1.22 -10.83
C PRO A 170 -18.06 1.36 -12.15
N ARG A 171 -17.22 2.40 -12.27
CA ARG A 171 -16.36 2.65 -13.44
C ARG A 171 -15.11 1.76 -13.52
N LEU A 172 -14.69 1.17 -12.40
CA LEU A 172 -13.51 0.30 -12.28
C LEU A 172 -13.85 -1.16 -12.00
N ALA A 173 -15.09 -1.45 -11.59
CA ALA A 173 -15.54 -2.79 -11.26
C ALA A 173 -15.25 -3.77 -12.41
N LEU A 174 -14.55 -4.87 -12.09
CA LEU A 174 -14.19 -5.93 -13.02
C LEU A 174 -15.44 -6.71 -13.45
N ARG A 175 -15.54 -7.03 -14.74
CA ARG A 175 -16.71 -7.69 -15.35
C ARG A 175 -16.28 -8.78 -16.32
N GLY A 176 -17.16 -9.76 -16.54
CA GLY A 176 -16.92 -10.85 -17.48
C GLY A 176 -15.63 -11.59 -17.14
N GLU A 177 -14.70 -11.63 -18.08
CA GLU A 177 -13.40 -12.31 -17.96
C GLU A 177 -12.33 -11.47 -17.23
N GLU A 178 -12.57 -10.18 -16.98
CA GLU A 178 -11.58 -9.28 -16.35
C GLU A 178 -11.06 -9.78 -14.98
N PRO A 179 -11.86 -10.38 -14.08
CA PRO A 179 -11.33 -10.96 -12.84
C PRO A 179 -10.31 -12.09 -13.08
N GLN A 180 -10.48 -12.89 -14.14
CA GLN A 180 -9.53 -13.95 -14.48
C GLN A 180 -8.26 -13.33 -15.08
N MET A 181 -8.38 -12.34 -15.96
CA MET A 181 -7.23 -11.59 -16.49
C MET A 181 -6.38 -10.97 -15.37
N VAL A 182 -7.00 -10.46 -14.30
CA VAL A 182 -6.27 -9.95 -13.12
C VAL A 182 -5.53 -11.06 -12.38
N ARG A 183 -6.11 -12.25 -12.24
CA ARG A 183 -5.45 -13.41 -11.60
C ARG A 183 -4.26 -13.88 -12.41
N ASP A 184 -4.42 -14.00 -13.73
CA ASP A 184 -3.34 -14.43 -14.61
C ASP A 184 -2.20 -13.39 -14.58
N TRP A 185 -2.56 -12.11 -14.61
CA TRP A 185 -1.59 -11.01 -14.46
C TRP A 185 -0.84 -11.04 -13.13
N THR A 186 -1.48 -11.32 -11.97
CA THR A 186 -0.73 -11.35 -10.69
C THR A 186 0.30 -12.47 -10.65
N LEU A 187 0.07 -13.58 -11.35
CA LEU A 187 1.06 -14.66 -11.49
C LEU A 187 2.22 -14.23 -12.41
N ASP A 188 1.90 -13.65 -13.56
CA ASP A 188 2.89 -13.26 -14.57
C ASP A 188 3.75 -12.06 -14.13
N ALA A 189 3.15 -11.09 -13.44
CA ALA A 189 3.80 -9.84 -13.03
C ALA A 189 4.94 -10.07 -12.02
N ARG A 190 4.96 -11.21 -11.33
CA ARG A 190 5.91 -11.47 -10.25
C ARG A 190 7.36 -11.27 -10.69
N SER A 191 7.77 -11.85 -11.82
CA SER A 191 9.16 -11.74 -12.27
C SER A 191 9.58 -10.30 -12.57
N ALA A 192 8.68 -9.50 -13.16
CA ALA A 192 8.93 -8.09 -13.45
C ALA A 192 9.01 -7.25 -12.16
N ILE A 193 8.15 -7.53 -11.17
CA ILE A 193 8.17 -6.91 -9.85
C ILE A 193 9.48 -7.23 -9.14
N ASP A 194 9.86 -8.52 -9.07
CA ASP A 194 11.07 -8.99 -8.40
C ASP A 194 12.33 -8.34 -9.00
N ALA A 195 12.36 -8.19 -10.32
CA ALA A 195 13.47 -7.53 -11.01
C ALA A 195 13.54 -6.03 -10.74
N SER A 196 12.41 -5.36 -10.43
CA SER A 196 12.31 -3.90 -10.38
C SER A 196 12.26 -3.34 -8.96
N ALA A 197 11.72 -4.08 -8.00
CA ALA A 197 11.56 -3.64 -6.62
C ALA A 197 12.86 -3.17 -5.96
N PRO A 198 14.02 -3.86 -6.12
CA PRO A 198 15.29 -3.40 -5.55
C PRO A 198 15.76 -2.05 -6.10
N ARG A 199 15.49 -1.76 -7.37
CA ARG A 199 15.84 -0.46 -7.99
C ARG A 199 14.86 0.62 -7.54
N LEU A 200 13.57 0.32 -7.53
CA LEU A 200 12.51 1.21 -7.07
C LEU A 200 12.72 1.65 -5.62
N LEU A 201 13.12 0.76 -4.72
CA LEU A 201 13.45 1.13 -3.35
C LEU A 201 14.65 2.08 -3.28
N ARG A 202 15.69 1.88 -4.10
CA ARG A 202 16.80 2.85 -4.16
C ARG A 202 16.34 4.22 -4.63
N GLU A 203 15.51 4.29 -5.66
CA GLU A 203 14.94 5.56 -6.15
C GLU A 203 14.15 6.28 -5.04
N ILE A 204 13.39 5.54 -4.24
CA ILE A 204 12.66 6.10 -3.09
C ILE A 204 13.62 6.60 -2.01
N GLY A 205 14.63 5.81 -1.64
CA GLY A 205 15.63 6.20 -0.65
C GLY A 205 16.38 7.47 -1.05
N GLU A 206 16.84 7.52 -2.29
CA GLU A 206 17.51 8.69 -2.87
C GLU A 206 16.58 9.91 -2.87
N GLY A 207 15.33 9.76 -3.33
CA GLY A 207 14.36 10.86 -3.38
C GLY A 207 13.93 11.37 -1.99
N LEU A 208 14.03 10.54 -0.95
CA LEU A 208 13.74 10.92 0.43
C LEU A 208 14.97 11.42 1.20
N GLY A 209 16.17 11.31 0.63
CA GLY A 209 17.43 11.67 1.28
C GLY A 209 17.91 10.64 2.31
N MET A 210 17.46 9.40 2.22
CA MET A 210 17.82 8.30 3.11
C MET A 210 19.11 7.64 2.62
N ALA A 211 20.25 8.22 2.98
CA ALA A 211 21.56 7.64 2.66
C ALA A 211 21.66 6.22 3.25
N SER A 212 22.07 5.26 2.42
CA SER A 212 22.23 3.83 2.77
C SER A 212 20.95 3.05 3.08
N TRP A 213 19.76 3.56 2.72
CA TRP A 213 18.54 2.76 2.82
C TRP A 213 18.53 1.63 1.79
N TYR A 214 18.88 0.45 2.29
CA TYR A 214 18.57 -0.83 1.71
C TYR A 214 18.14 -1.70 2.90
N PRO A 215 17.01 -2.41 2.85
CA PRO A 215 16.71 -3.36 3.91
C PRO A 215 17.90 -4.31 4.09
N PRO A 216 18.32 -4.62 5.32
CA PRO A 216 19.23 -5.72 5.52
C PRO A 216 18.62 -6.97 4.86
N ALA A 217 19.44 -7.73 4.15
CA ALA A 217 19.06 -9.07 3.74
C ALA A 217 18.62 -9.87 4.99
N PRO A 218 17.61 -10.75 4.86
CA PRO A 218 17.05 -11.49 5.99
C PRO A 218 18.10 -12.26 6.81
#